data_AF-C2FV14-F1
#
_entry.id   AF-C2FV14-F1
#
_cell.length_a   1.000
_cell.length_b   1.000
_cell.length_c   1.000
_cell.angle_alpha   90.00
_cell.angle_beta   90.00
_cell.angle_gamma   90.00
#
_symmetry.space_group_name_H-M   'P 1'
#
loop_
_entity.id
_entity.type
_entity.pdbx_description
1 polymer ?
#
loop_
_entity_poly.entity_id
_entity_poly.type
_entity_poly.pdbx_seq_one_letter_code
_entity_poly.pdbx_strand_id
1 'polypeptide(L)'
;MEFDKEKAWNNIQGRIHKNQHKDKKTNRLLSTLIAILIISGSFSYFLLKHSSNAPQLITVTTSAHEIKTIVLTDSSKLILNGNTSVSYPAQFENSIREVHLLSGEASFAISHDASRPFHVWYKESKIEVLGTYFNVNTYSPKVYVTLKEGLISFHHGTFQQMLHPGQRLQFS
;
A
#
# COMPACT_ATOMS: atom_id res chain seq x y z
N MET A 1 4.72 -51.42 72.51
CA MET A 1 4.86 -50.19 71.71
C MET A 1 3.60 -50.04 70.88
N GLU A 2 2.69 -49.16 71.32
CA GLU A 2 1.42 -48.89 70.65
C GLU A 2 1.69 -48.09 69.37
N PHE A 3 1.30 -48.60 68.21
CA PHE A 3 1.45 -47.89 66.95
C PHE A 3 0.35 -46.83 66.86
N ASP A 4 0.73 -45.57 67.08
CA ASP A 4 -0.18 -44.42 67.03
C ASP A 4 -0.57 -44.10 65.58
N LYS A 5 -1.69 -44.70 65.16
CA LYS A 5 -2.26 -44.57 63.82
C LYS A 5 -2.67 -43.14 63.50
N GLU A 6 -3.11 -42.35 64.49
CA GLU A 6 -3.52 -40.95 64.28
C GLU A 6 -2.33 -40.07 63.91
N LYS A 7 -1.19 -40.26 64.58
CA LYS A 7 0.03 -39.51 64.27
C LYS A 7 0.59 -39.86 62.89
N ALA A 8 0.47 -41.13 62.49
CA ALA A 8 0.83 -41.58 61.15
C ALA A 8 -0.11 -40.98 60.08
N TRP A 9 -1.42 -40.94 60.34
CA TRP A 9 -2.41 -40.37 59.43
C TRP A 9 -2.29 -38.85 59.28
N ASN A 10 -2.04 -38.13 60.38
CA ASN A 10 -1.85 -36.69 60.35
C ASN A 10 -0.57 -36.27 59.58
N ASN A 11 0.50 -37.05 59.67
CA ASN A 11 1.71 -36.80 58.88
C ASN A 11 1.53 -37.05 57.38
N ILE A 12 0.69 -38.01 57.00
CA ILE A 12 0.37 -38.28 55.59
C ILE A 12 -0.55 -37.19 55.03
N GLN A 13 -1.61 -36.80 55.77
CA GLN A 13 -2.50 -35.70 55.38
C GLN A 13 -1.76 -34.36 55.26
N GLY A 14 -0.84 -34.08 56.17
CA GLY A 14 0.01 -32.87 56.14
C GLY A 14 0.98 -32.82 54.96
N ARG A 15 1.44 -33.98 54.46
CA ARG A 15 2.32 -34.05 53.27
C ARG A 15 1.55 -33.99 51.96
N ILE A 16 0.34 -34.53 51.91
CA ILE A 16 -0.52 -34.50 50.71
C ILE A 16 -1.01 -33.08 50.43
N HIS A 17 -1.43 -32.32 51.45
CA HIS A 17 -1.86 -30.93 51.27
C HIS A 17 -0.71 -29.94 51.02
N LYS A 18 0.50 -30.21 51.51
CA LYS A 18 1.65 -29.29 51.37
C LYS A 18 2.32 -29.34 49.98
N ASN A 19 2.09 -30.40 49.19
CA ASN A 19 2.67 -30.54 47.84
C ASN A 19 1.71 -30.21 46.69
N GLN A 20 0.42 -29.98 46.94
CA GLN A 20 -0.51 -29.51 45.90
C GLN A 20 -0.45 -28.00 45.64
N HIS A 21 0.36 -27.28 46.44
CA HIS A 21 0.66 -25.86 46.25
C HIS A 21 2.03 -25.59 45.61
N LYS A 22 2.65 -26.60 44.97
CA LYS A 22 3.71 -26.34 43.99
C LYS A 22 3.09 -25.76 42.72
N ASP A 23 2.88 -24.46 42.80
CA ASP A 23 3.28 -23.50 41.77
C ASP A 23 2.42 -23.40 40.50
N LYS A 24 1.10 -23.26 40.70
CA LYS A 24 0.19 -22.71 39.66
C LYS A 24 0.65 -21.33 39.13
N LYS A 25 1.51 -20.61 39.88
CA LYS A 25 2.07 -19.31 39.50
C LYS A 25 3.17 -19.45 38.43
N THR A 26 4.07 -20.43 38.54
CA THR A 26 5.13 -20.66 37.53
C THR A 26 4.59 -21.29 36.24
N ASN A 27 3.57 -22.15 36.31
CA ASN A 27 2.86 -22.65 35.12
C ASN A 27 2.12 -21.52 34.38
N ARG A 28 1.58 -20.53 35.11
CA ARG A 28 0.98 -19.32 34.51
C ARG A 28 2.04 -18.48 33.79
N LEU A 29 3.19 -18.23 34.41
CA LEU A 29 4.30 -17.47 33.79
C LEU A 29 4.83 -18.14 32.52
N LEU A 30 5.01 -19.47 32.52
CA LEU A 30 5.45 -20.21 31.34
C LEU A 30 4.41 -20.18 30.21
N SER A 31 3.12 -20.34 30.55
CA SER A 31 2.03 -20.24 29.56
C SER A 31 1.89 -18.83 28.97
N THR A 32 2.14 -17.77 29.76
CA THR A 32 2.13 -16.39 29.25
C THR A 32 3.30 -16.11 28.31
N LEU A 33 4.49 -16.67 28.58
CA LEU A 33 5.64 -16.54 27.69
C LEU A 33 5.40 -17.22 26.35
N ILE A 34 4.77 -18.41 26.35
CA ILE A 34 4.39 -19.12 25.14
C ILE A 34 3.33 -18.34 24.35
N ALA A 35 2.31 -17.80 25.01
CA ALA A 35 1.28 -17.00 24.35
C ALA A 35 1.85 -15.72 23.72
N ILE A 36 2.78 -15.04 24.40
CA ILE A 36 3.47 -13.85 23.85
C ILE A 36 4.30 -14.22 22.62
N LEU A 37 5.00 -15.36 22.64
CA LEU A 37 5.77 -15.83 21.48
C LEU A 37 4.88 -16.19 20.28
N ILE A 38 3.70 -16.78 20.52
CA ILE A 38 2.74 -17.08 19.45
C ILE A 38 2.13 -15.80 18.89
N ILE A 39 1.76 -14.83 19.74
CA ILE A 39 1.19 -13.55 19.30
C ILE A 39 2.25 -12.73 18.57
N SER A 40 3.47 -12.65 19.09
CA SER A 40 4.57 -11.92 18.43
C SER A 40 4.97 -12.59 17.12
N GLY A 41 5.01 -13.92 17.07
CA GLY A 41 5.23 -14.70 15.84
C GLY A 41 4.11 -14.51 14.82
N SER A 42 2.84 -14.52 15.25
CA SER A 42 1.68 -14.30 14.39
C SER A 42 1.61 -12.86 13.88
N PHE A 43 1.93 -11.88 14.73
CA PHE A 43 2.02 -10.47 14.37
C PHE A 43 3.20 -10.21 13.43
N SER A 44 4.37 -10.81 13.69
CA SER A 44 5.52 -10.75 12.80
C SER A 44 5.23 -11.41 11.45
N TYR A 45 4.60 -12.59 11.44
CA TYR A 45 4.13 -13.24 10.22
C TYR A 45 3.11 -12.39 9.48
N PHE A 46 2.16 -11.76 10.19
CA PHE A 46 1.20 -10.84 9.60
C PHE A 46 1.90 -9.61 8.99
N LEU A 47 2.86 -8.99 9.68
CA LEU A 47 3.66 -7.87 9.16
C LEU A 47 4.53 -8.27 7.96
N LEU A 48 5.15 -9.44 8.00
CA LEU A 48 5.95 -9.98 6.88
C LEU A 48 5.06 -10.32 5.68
N LYS A 49 3.82 -10.78 5.91
CA LYS A 49 2.84 -11.05 4.85
C LYS A 49 2.12 -9.79 4.35
N HIS A 50 2.12 -8.72 5.14
CA HIS A 50 1.69 -7.38 4.75
C HIS A 50 2.80 -6.57 4.07
N SER A 51 4.01 -7.12 3.88
CA SER A 51 4.92 -6.57 2.88
C SER A 51 4.29 -6.75 1.52
N SER A 52 3.63 -5.69 1.06
CA SER A 52 3.15 -5.54 -0.31
C SER A 52 4.29 -5.87 -1.25
N ASN A 53 4.18 -6.96 -2.01
CA ASN A 53 5.03 -7.15 -3.17
C ASN A 53 4.80 -5.92 -4.05
N ALA A 54 5.81 -5.07 -4.19
CA ALA A 54 5.71 -3.92 -5.09
C ALA A 54 5.35 -4.46 -6.48
N PRO A 55 4.30 -3.95 -7.13
CA PRO A 55 3.88 -4.48 -8.41
C PRO A 55 5.03 -4.35 -9.41
N GLN A 56 5.28 -5.39 -10.21
CA GLN A 56 6.26 -5.28 -11.27
C GLN A 56 5.79 -4.23 -12.29
N LEU A 57 6.62 -3.21 -12.48
CA LEU A 57 6.33 -2.12 -13.41
C LEU A 57 6.85 -2.45 -14.81
N ILE A 58 6.02 -2.15 -15.80
CA ILE A 58 6.34 -2.13 -17.21
C ILE A 58 6.65 -0.69 -17.58
N THR A 59 7.84 -0.46 -18.15
CA THR A 59 8.22 0.86 -18.68
C THR A 59 8.17 0.83 -20.19
N VAL A 60 7.48 1.80 -20.78
CA VAL A 60 7.41 2.02 -22.22
C VAL A 60 7.98 3.39 -22.55
N THR A 61 8.93 3.40 -23.48
CA THR A 61 9.54 4.63 -24.00
C THR A 61 9.31 4.72 -25.51
N THR A 62 8.90 5.87 -26.00
CA THR A 62 8.74 6.17 -27.43
C THR A 62 9.97 6.86 -28.00
N SER A 63 10.27 6.62 -29.27
CA SER A 63 11.29 7.36 -30.02
C SER A 63 10.80 8.76 -30.42
N ALA A 64 11.68 9.66 -30.87
CA ALA A 64 11.36 11.07 -31.15
C ALA A 64 10.17 11.34 -32.08
N HIS A 65 9.89 10.44 -33.02
CA HIS A 65 8.80 10.58 -34.00
C HIS A 65 7.75 9.48 -33.87
N GLU A 66 7.71 8.82 -32.71
CA GLU A 66 6.77 7.74 -32.43
C GLU A 66 5.66 8.24 -31.51
N ILE A 67 4.41 8.05 -31.94
CA ILE A 67 3.24 8.17 -31.07
C ILE A 67 2.76 6.76 -30.76
N LYS A 68 2.59 6.47 -29.47
CA LYS A 68 2.17 5.14 -29.02
C LYS A 68 0.96 5.24 -28.11
N THR A 69 -0.05 4.42 -28.37
CA THR A 69 -1.20 4.29 -27.48
C THR A 69 -1.09 3.00 -26.67
N ILE A 70 -1.23 3.12 -25.36
CA ILE A 70 -1.26 2.01 -24.42
C ILE A 70 -2.68 1.94 -23.86
N VAL A 71 -3.27 0.75 -23.90
CA VAL A 71 -4.55 0.46 -23.23
C VAL A 71 -4.23 -0.30 -21.96
N LEU A 72 -4.64 0.26 -20.82
CA LEU A 72 -4.44 -0.32 -19.50
C LEU A 72 -5.54 -1.34 -19.18
N THR A 73 -5.34 -2.14 -18.14
CA THR A 73 -6.26 -3.22 -17.75
C THR A 73 -7.62 -2.72 -17.24
N ASP A 74 -7.71 -1.46 -16.83
CA ASP A 74 -8.95 -0.76 -16.46
C ASP A 74 -9.64 -0.05 -17.66
N SER A 75 -9.21 -0.36 -18.89
CA SER A 75 -9.64 0.29 -20.13
C SER A 75 -9.24 1.76 -20.30
N SER A 76 -8.47 2.33 -19.38
CA SER A 76 -7.89 3.66 -19.54
C SER A 76 -6.85 3.65 -20.67
N LYS A 77 -6.66 4.80 -21.33
CA LYS A 77 -5.72 4.94 -22.45
C LYS A 77 -4.66 5.99 -22.17
N LEU A 78 -3.41 5.63 -22.43
CA LEU A 78 -2.27 6.54 -22.39
C LEU A 78 -1.77 6.75 -23.83
N ILE A 79 -1.74 7.98 -24.29
CA ILE A 79 -1.25 8.36 -25.61
C ILE A 79 0.06 9.09 -25.41
N LEU A 80 1.16 8.42 -25.71
CA LEU A 80 2.52 8.90 -25.51
C LEU A 80 2.97 9.59 -26.79
N ASN A 81 3.44 10.84 -26.67
CA ASN A 81 4.10 11.57 -27.75
C ASN A 81 5.57 11.11 -27.89
N GLY A 82 6.35 11.65 -28.83
CA GLY A 82 7.74 11.21 -29.04
C GLY A 82 8.68 11.48 -27.87
N ASN A 83 9.72 10.68 -27.66
CA ASN A 83 10.63 10.81 -26.50
C ASN A 83 9.91 10.85 -25.13
N THR A 84 8.85 10.05 -24.99
CA THR A 84 8.04 9.97 -23.76
C THR A 84 8.27 8.63 -23.10
N SER A 85 8.45 8.64 -21.78
CA SER A 85 8.62 7.42 -20.99
C SER A 85 7.59 7.36 -19.88
N VAL A 86 6.84 6.26 -19.82
CA VAL A 86 5.81 5.99 -18.81
C VAL A 86 6.06 4.62 -18.19
N SER A 87 5.86 4.50 -16.89
CA SER A 87 5.93 3.26 -16.13
C SER A 87 4.59 2.96 -15.46
N TYR A 88 4.11 1.73 -15.54
CA TYR A 88 2.82 1.31 -15.00
C TYR A 88 2.82 -0.19 -14.68
N PRO A 89 2.01 -0.69 -13.73
CA PRO A 89 1.95 -2.11 -13.43
C PRO A 89 1.18 -2.89 -14.52
N ALA A 90 1.51 -4.16 -14.71
CA ALA A 90 0.77 -5.03 -15.64
C ALA A 90 -0.72 -5.16 -15.27
N GLN A 91 -1.04 -5.15 -13.97
CA GLN A 91 -2.40 -5.17 -13.42
C GLN A 91 -2.48 -4.24 -12.21
N PHE A 92 -3.65 -3.61 -12.01
CA PHE A 92 -3.95 -2.84 -10.81
C PHE A 92 -4.53 -3.76 -9.73
N GLU A 93 -3.71 -4.20 -8.77
CA GLU A 93 -4.14 -5.12 -7.70
C GLU A 93 -4.73 -4.38 -6.48
N ASN A 94 -4.46 -3.08 -6.34
CA ASN A 94 -4.82 -2.29 -5.18
C ASN A 94 -6.12 -1.49 -5.38
N SER A 95 -6.59 -0.86 -4.29
CA SER A 95 -7.68 0.13 -4.32
C SER A 95 -7.33 1.41 -5.10
N ILE A 96 -6.10 1.52 -5.60
CA ILE A 96 -5.57 2.70 -6.31
C ILE A 96 -4.95 2.23 -7.63
N ARG A 97 -5.24 2.97 -8.70
CA ARG A 97 -4.64 2.78 -10.03
C ARG A 97 -3.51 3.80 -10.20
N GLU A 98 -2.28 3.36 -10.43
CA GLU A 98 -1.13 4.26 -10.40
C GLU A 98 -0.20 4.06 -11.60
N VAL A 99 0.22 5.18 -12.21
CA VAL A 99 1.21 5.22 -13.28
C VAL A 99 2.18 6.38 -13.05
N HIS A 100 3.39 6.26 -13.59
CA HIS A 100 4.43 7.28 -13.51
C HIS A 100 4.77 7.78 -14.91
N LEU A 101 4.61 9.08 -15.14
CA LEU A 101 5.26 9.74 -16.27
C LEU A 101 6.70 10.03 -15.84
N LEU A 102 7.68 9.44 -16.53
CA LEU A 102 9.10 9.64 -16.23
C LEU A 102 9.65 10.84 -16.99
N SER A 103 9.20 11.01 -18.25
CA SER A 103 9.56 12.13 -19.10
C SER A 103 8.62 12.24 -20.30
N GLY A 104 8.59 13.42 -20.92
CA GLY A 104 7.98 13.68 -22.21
C GLY A 104 6.58 14.26 -22.11
N GLU A 105 5.70 13.87 -23.03
CA GLU A 105 4.32 14.32 -23.06
C GLU A 105 3.36 13.16 -23.28
N ALA A 106 2.36 13.08 -22.41
CA ALA A 106 1.34 12.05 -22.50
C ALA A 106 -0.05 12.65 -22.28
N SER A 107 -1.00 12.20 -23.10
CA SER A 107 -2.42 12.41 -22.91
C SER A 107 -3.03 11.18 -22.23
N PHE A 108 -3.85 11.42 -21.21
CA PHE A 108 -4.45 10.43 -20.32
C PHE A 108 -5.96 10.48 -20.47
N ALA A 109 -6.55 9.46 -21.08
CA ALA A 109 -8.00 9.26 -21.13
C ALA A 109 -8.38 8.17 -20.13
N ILE A 110 -8.79 8.60 -18.93
CA ILE A 110 -8.98 7.70 -17.79
C ILE A 110 -10.43 7.24 -17.69
N SER A 111 -10.63 5.92 -17.65
CA SER A 111 -11.92 5.29 -17.39
C SER A 111 -12.47 5.74 -16.04
N HIS A 112 -13.75 6.11 -16.00
CA HIS A 112 -14.41 6.55 -14.78
C HIS A 112 -14.56 5.39 -13.78
N ASP A 113 -13.96 5.55 -12.59
CA ASP A 113 -14.12 4.66 -11.45
C ASP A 113 -13.92 5.47 -10.16
N ALA A 114 -15.03 5.87 -9.53
CA ALA A 114 -15.03 6.64 -8.30
C ALA A 114 -14.58 5.83 -7.07
N SER A 115 -14.61 4.50 -7.14
CA SER A 115 -14.20 3.62 -6.05
C SER A 115 -12.69 3.41 -5.98
N ARG A 116 -12.00 3.60 -7.11
CA ARG A 116 -10.55 3.44 -7.25
C ARG A 116 -9.94 4.62 -7.99
N PRO A 117 -9.47 5.66 -7.28
CA PRO A 117 -8.81 6.81 -7.89
C PRO A 117 -7.63 6.40 -8.79
N PHE A 118 -7.39 7.20 -9.81
CA PHE A 118 -6.25 7.06 -10.72
C PHE A 118 -5.23 8.15 -10.44
N HIS A 119 -3.98 7.75 -10.20
CA HIS A 119 -2.86 8.63 -9.93
C HIS A 119 -1.88 8.61 -11.09
N VAL A 120 -1.57 9.81 -11.59
CA VAL A 120 -0.40 10.03 -12.45
C VAL A 120 0.65 10.77 -11.64
N TRP A 121 1.81 10.13 -11.47
CA TRP A 121 2.96 10.73 -10.82
C TRP A 121 3.92 11.33 -11.82
N TYR A 122 4.48 12.48 -11.47
CA TYR A 122 5.68 13.04 -12.10
C TYR A 122 6.55 13.67 -11.02
N LYS A 123 7.75 13.10 -10.81
CA LYS A 123 8.60 13.41 -9.64
C LYS A 123 7.77 13.32 -8.35
N GLU A 124 7.74 14.38 -7.55
CA GLU A 124 7.00 14.48 -6.29
C GLU A 124 5.54 14.97 -6.46
N SER A 125 5.09 15.16 -7.70
CA SER A 125 3.75 15.68 -7.99
C SER A 125 2.79 14.54 -8.30
N LYS A 126 1.59 14.60 -7.72
CA LYS A 126 0.50 13.66 -7.94
C LYS A 126 -0.67 14.36 -8.62
N ILE A 127 -1.14 13.79 -9.71
CA ILE A 127 -2.36 14.18 -10.40
C ILE A 127 -3.38 13.08 -10.11
N GLU A 128 -4.39 13.38 -9.30
CA GLU A 128 -5.44 12.46 -8.90
C GLU A 128 -6.73 12.74 -9.65
N VAL A 129 -7.31 11.70 -10.24
CA VAL A 129 -8.54 11.77 -11.04
C VAL A 129 -9.42 10.54 -10.83
N LEU A 130 -10.72 10.67 -11.10
CA LEU A 130 -11.66 9.54 -11.06
C LEU A 130 -12.07 9.08 -12.47
N GLY A 131 -12.06 9.98 -13.45
CA GLY A 131 -12.42 9.74 -14.85
C GLY A 131 -12.35 11.05 -15.60
N THR A 132 -11.26 11.24 -16.33
CA THR A 132 -10.81 12.56 -16.78
C THR A 132 -10.02 12.42 -18.08
N TYR A 133 -10.13 13.41 -18.97
CA TYR A 133 -9.25 13.53 -20.13
C TYR A 133 -8.34 14.75 -19.97
N PHE A 134 -7.03 14.51 -19.89
CA PHE A 134 -6.04 15.56 -19.64
C PHE A 134 -4.70 15.23 -20.28
N ASN A 135 -3.82 16.23 -20.36
CA ASN A 135 -2.48 16.12 -20.91
C ASN A 135 -1.44 16.61 -19.90
N VAL A 136 -0.31 15.92 -19.82
CA VAL A 136 0.85 16.32 -19.02
C VAL A 136 2.05 16.46 -19.95
N ASN A 137 2.68 17.64 -19.96
CA ASN A 137 3.85 17.94 -20.79
C ASN A 137 5.04 18.35 -19.90
N THR A 138 6.13 17.61 -20.03
CA THR A 138 7.34 17.75 -19.22
C THR A 138 8.59 18.02 -20.05
N TYR A 139 8.48 18.37 -21.33
CA TYR A 139 9.66 18.59 -22.19
C TYR A 139 10.47 19.82 -21.78
N SER A 140 9.85 20.77 -21.08
CA SER A 140 10.50 21.98 -20.59
C SER A 140 10.78 21.87 -19.08
N PRO A 141 11.65 22.73 -18.51
CA PRO A 141 11.82 22.82 -17.07
C PRO A 141 10.52 23.11 -16.31
N LYS A 142 9.56 23.75 -16.98
CA LYS A 142 8.19 23.91 -16.50
C LYS A 142 7.33 22.75 -16.99
N VAL A 143 6.61 22.14 -16.07
CA VAL A 143 5.62 21.10 -16.34
C VAL A 143 4.26 21.74 -16.51
N TYR A 144 3.51 21.27 -17.50
CA TYR A 144 2.15 21.73 -17.76
C TYR A 144 1.16 20.58 -17.63
N VAL A 145 0.08 20.80 -16.89
CA VAL A 145 -1.09 19.91 -16.82
C VAL A 145 -2.27 20.65 -17.39
N THR A 146 -2.84 20.14 -18.49
CA THR A 146 -4.00 20.75 -19.15
C THR A 146 -5.20 19.82 -19.04
N LEU A 147 -6.29 20.30 -18.45
CA LEU A 147 -7.52 19.54 -18.27
C LEU A 147 -8.50 19.82 -19.40
N LYS A 148 -8.94 18.77 -20.11
CA LYS A 148 -9.95 18.87 -21.16
C LYS A 148 -11.34 18.51 -20.65
N GLU A 149 -11.50 17.38 -19.96
CA GLU A 149 -12.79 16.89 -19.45
C GLU A 149 -12.62 16.25 -18.06
N GLY A 150 -13.61 16.39 -17.19
CA GLY A 150 -13.58 15.83 -15.83
C GLY A 150 -13.03 16.81 -14.80
N LEU A 151 -12.31 16.28 -13.81
CA LEU A 151 -11.76 17.04 -12.68
C LEU A 151 -10.37 16.49 -12.34
N ILE A 152 -9.46 17.38 -11.92
CA ILE A 152 -8.13 16.99 -11.41
C ILE A 152 -7.94 17.57 -10.03
N SER A 153 -7.58 16.72 -9.06
CA SER A 153 -6.94 17.16 -7.82
C SER A 153 -5.42 17.04 -7.99
N PHE A 154 -4.73 18.17 -8.11
CA PHE A 154 -3.28 18.23 -8.19
C PHE A 154 -2.68 18.40 -6.81
N HIS A 155 -1.58 17.67 -6.54
CA HIS A 155 -0.83 17.74 -5.30
C HIS A 155 0.67 17.85 -5.58
N HIS A 156 1.36 18.74 -4.87
CA HIS A 156 2.81 18.88 -4.89
C HIS A 156 3.31 19.33 -3.51
N GLY A 157 3.90 18.41 -2.74
CA GLY A 157 4.21 18.65 -1.34
C GLY A 157 2.95 19.01 -0.54
N THR A 158 2.92 20.19 0.08
CA THR A 158 1.74 20.72 0.81
C THR A 158 0.77 21.48 -0.10
N PHE A 159 1.15 21.80 -1.33
CA PHE A 159 0.31 22.52 -2.26
C PHE A 159 -0.71 21.56 -2.88
N GLN A 160 -1.98 21.97 -2.86
CA GLN A 160 -3.07 21.28 -3.52
C GLN A 160 -3.89 22.26 -4.34
N GLN A 161 -4.27 21.87 -5.56
CA GLN A 161 -5.13 22.68 -6.42
C GLN A 161 -6.10 21.80 -7.20
N MET A 162 -7.36 22.22 -7.24
CA MET A 162 -8.37 21.63 -8.12
C MET A 162 -8.35 22.32 -9.48
N LEU A 163 -8.39 21.55 -10.57
CA LEU A 163 -8.57 22.08 -11.93
C LEU A 163 -9.93 21.68 -12.47
N HIS A 164 -10.53 22.60 -13.22
CA HIS A 164 -11.75 22.43 -14.02
C HIS A 164 -11.45 22.39 -15.53
N PRO A 165 -12.36 21.85 -16.36
CA PRO A 165 -12.21 21.81 -17.81
C PRO A 165 -11.77 23.14 -18.42
N GLY A 166 -10.80 23.10 -19.34
CA GLY A 166 -10.21 24.27 -20.00
C GLY A 166 -9.08 24.94 -19.21
N GLN A 167 -8.86 24.55 -17.95
CA GLN A 167 -7.76 25.10 -17.15
C GLN A 167 -6.43 24.40 -17.42
N ARG A 168 -5.35 25.16 -17.17
CA ARG A 168 -3.97 24.68 -17.21
C ARG A 168 -3.24 25.05 -15.93
N LEU A 169 -2.54 24.09 -15.36
CA LEU A 169 -1.60 24.30 -14.26
C LEU A 169 -0.17 24.27 -14.82
N GLN A 170 0.69 25.13 -14.29
CA GLN A 170 2.13 25.13 -14.55
C GLN A 170 2.88 24.99 -13.22
N PHE A 171 3.85 24.07 -13.15
CA PHE A 171 4.74 23.89 -12.00
C PHE A 171 6.15 23.52 -12.48
N SER A 172 7.10 23.26 -11.57
CA SER A 172 8.51 22.94 -11.88
C SER A 172 9.06 21.87 -10.95
#